data_AF-A0A1H4HC41-F1
#
_entry.id   AF-A0A1H4HC41-F1
#
_cell.length_a   1.000
_cell.length_b   1.000
_cell.length_c   1.000
_cell.angle_alpha   90.00
_cell.angle_beta   90.00
_cell.angle_gamma   90.00
#
_symmetry.space_group_name_H-M   'P 1'
#
loop_
_entity.id
_entity.type
_entity.pdbx_description
1 polymer ?
#
loop_
_entity_poly.entity_id
_entity_poly.type
_entity_poly.pdbx_seq_one_letter_code
_entity_poly.pdbx_strand_id
1 'polypeptide(L)'
;MTFRTRVWRALAPLALAGSGILAGTASLPAHADPGASWGAIASRQGAYGFSYNQPSRGEAERAALAQCNRVASRSGQCEVRAYFDRSCAALATGNFGEWGAGVAPTEAAAIKTAVGTCESYLPTEPCKVTVKVCSTR
;
A
#
# COMPACT_ATOMS: atom_id res chain seq x y z
N MET A 1 -43.99 2.39 13.43
CA MET A 1 -43.45 3.19 12.30
C MET A 1 -43.89 2.54 11.01
N THR A 2 -44.61 3.29 10.20
CA THR A 2 -45.50 2.84 9.11
C THR A 2 -44.73 2.53 7.83
N PHE A 3 -44.92 1.32 7.29
CA PHE A 3 -44.46 0.92 5.96
C PHE A 3 -45.18 1.75 4.87
N ARG A 4 -44.42 2.38 3.97
CA ARG A 4 -44.97 2.97 2.73
C ARG A 4 -44.35 2.26 1.54
N THR A 5 -45.03 1.21 1.09
CA THR A 5 -44.91 0.64 -0.24
C THR A 5 -45.41 1.66 -1.27
N ARG A 6 -44.66 1.87 -2.36
CA ARG A 6 -45.15 2.55 -3.56
C ARG A 6 -45.02 1.59 -4.74
N VAL A 7 -46.12 0.89 -5.01
CA VAL A 7 -46.36 0.23 -6.30
C VAL A 7 -46.85 1.31 -7.25
N TRP A 8 -46.10 1.59 -8.31
CA TRP A 8 -46.58 2.44 -9.40
C TRP A 8 -46.82 1.60 -10.65
N ARG A 9 -48.08 1.64 -11.08
CA ARG A 9 -48.65 0.98 -12.24
C ARG A 9 -48.08 1.59 -13.52
N ALA A 10 -47.84 0.69 -14.48
CA ALA A 10 -47.44 0.96 -15.86
C ALA A 10 -48.45 1.83 -16.62
N LEU A 11 -47.94 2.63 -17.56
CA LEU A 11 -48.60 2.95 -18.82
C LEU A 11 -47.53 3.20 -19.90
N ALA A 12 -47.51 2.36 -20.93
CA ALA A 12 -46.83 2.61 -22.20
C ALA A 12 -47.82 3.27 -23.18
N PRO A 13 -47.32 4.12 -24.10
CA PRO A 13 -47.88 4.13 -25.43
C PRO A 13 -46.84 4.07 -26.56
N LEU A 14 -47.36 3.61 -27.69
CA LEU A 14 -46.75 3.35 -28.98
C LEU A 14 -46.19 4.59 -29.71
N ALA A 15 -45.12 4.31 -30.46
CA ALA A 15 -44.82 4.71 -31.84
C ALA A 15 -44.82 6.20 -32.23
N LEU A 16 -43.70 6.65 -32.83
CA LEU A 16 -43.67 7.32 -34.13
C LEU A 16 -42.22 7.44 -34.66
N ALA A 17 -42.08 7.21 -35.96
CA ALA A 17 -40.87 7.23 -36.75
C ALA A 17 -40.15 8.58 -36.76
N GLY A 18 -38.82 8.59 -36.89
CA GLY A 18 -38.10 9.81 -37.22
C GLY A 18 -36.59 9.76 -37.00
N SER A 19 -35.86 9.63 -38.11
CA SER A 19 -34.52 10.20 -38.36
C SER A 19 -33.32 9.60 -37.62
N GLY A 20 -32.46 8.94 -38.40
CA GLY A 20 -31.18 8.40 -37.97
C GLY A 20 -30.28 9.46 -37.33
N ILE A 21 -30.01 9.27 -36.04
CA ILE A 21 -28.92 9.93 -35.35
C ILE A 21 -27.71 9.01 -35.49
N LEU A 22 -26.71 9.43 -36.26
CA LEU A 22 -25.38 8.83 -36.24
C LEU A 22 -24.86 8.91 -34.81
N ALA A 23 -25.04 7.81 -34.06
CA ALA A 23 -24.49 7.64 -32.72
C ALA A 23 -22.97 7.53 -32.84
N GLY A 24 -22.29 8.67 -32.85
CA GLY A 24 -20.86 8.72 -32.59
C GLY A 24 -20.63 8.30 -31.15
N THR A 25 -20.35 7.03 -30.91
CA THR A 25 -19.87 6.55 -29.61
C THR A 25 -18.50 7.15 -29.38
N ALA A 26 -18.45 8.31 -28.70
CA ALA A 26 -17.23 8.83 -28.15
C ALA A 26 -16.76 7.84 -27.07
N SER A 27 -15.88 6.91 -27.45
CA SER A 27 -15.17 6.04 -26.53
C SER A 27 -14.29 6.92 -25.65
N LEU A 28 -14.78 7.29 -24.48
CA LEU A 28 -13.94 7.89 -23.45
C LEU A 28 -12.84 6.87 -23.14
N PRO A 29 -11.56 7.27 -23.16
CA PRO A 29 -10.50 6.37 -22.70
C PRO A 29 -10.84 5.99 -21.26
N ALA A 30 -10.96 4.69 -21.00
CA ALA A 30 -11.00 4.17 -19.64
C ALA A 30 -9.69 4.62 -18.98
N HIS A 31 -9.79 5.62 -18.09
CA HIS A 31 -8.66 5.98 -17.24
C HIS A 31 -8.40 4.75 -16.38
N ALA A 32 -7.33 4.03 -16.68
CA ALA A 32 -6.80 3.03 -15.79
C ALA A 32 -6.42 3.77 -14.51
N ASP A 33 -7.24 3.64 -13.47
CA ASP A 33 -6.88 4.10 -12.14
C ASP A 33 -5.55 3.41 -11.81
N PRO A 34 -4.46 4.16 -11.57
CA PRO A 34 -3.20 3.57 -11.17
C PRO A 34 -3.44 2.92 -9.80
N GLY A 35 -3.87 1.66 -9.83
CA GLY A 35 -4.44 0.97 -8.68
C GLY A 35 -3.53 1.02 -7.45
N ALA A 36 -4.13 0.74 -6.30
CA ALA A 36 -3.44 0.83 -5.02
C ALA A 36 -2.12 0.03 -5.03
N SER A 37 -1.02 0.76 -4.93
CA SER A 37 0.34 0.27 -5.22
C SER A 37 1.41 0.85 -4.28
N TRP A 38 1.00 1.71 -3.35
CA TRP A 38 1.89 2.23 -2.33
C TRP A 38 2.05 1.25 -1.18
N GLY A 39 3.29 1.12 -0.70
CA GLY A 39 3.62 0.39 0.51
C GLY A 39 4.60 1.17 1.39
N ALA A 40 4.71 0.75 2.64
CA ALA A 40 5.63 1.34 3.61
C ALA A 40 6.06 0.33 4.67
N ILE A 41 7.20 0.60 5.30
CA ILE A 41 7.68 -0.10 6.49
C ILE A 41 7.95 0.94 7.56
N ALA A 42 7.45 0.70 8.77
CA ALA A 42 7.78 1.47 9.96
C ALA A 42 8.44 0.56 11.00
N SER A 43 9.39 1.09 11.75
CA SER A 43 10.03 0.34 12.82
C SER A 43 10.56 1.21 13.95
N ARG A 44 10.75 0.55 15.09
CA ARG A 44 11.63 0.94 16.18
C ARG A 44 12.38 -0.29 16.65
N GLN A 45 13.34 -0.13 17.57
CA GLN A 45 14.02 -1.28 18.16
C GLN A 45 13.00 -2.25 18.78
N GLY A 46 12.98 -3.50 18.29
CA GLY A 46 12.11 -4.57 18.79
C GLY A 46 10.66 -4.56 18.28
N ALA A 47 10.26 -3.63 17.41
CA ALA A 47 8.91 -3.63 16.82
C ALA A 47 8.90 -3.08 15.39
N TYR A 48 8.01 -3.61 14.56
CA TYR A 48 7.86 -3.17 13.17
C TYR A 48 6.41 -3.29 12.71
N GLY A 49 6.10 -2.60 11.62
CA GLY A 49 4.84 -2.66 10.91
C GLY A 49 5.05 -2.35 9.43
N PHE A 50 4.13 -2.80 8.58
CA PHE A 50 4.24 -2.61 7.15
C PHE A 50 2.86 -2.46 6.51
N SER A 51 2.84 -1.95 5.29
CA SER A 51 1.64 -1.91 4.47
C SER A 51 2.02 -2.10 3.01
N TYR A 52 1.05 -2.53 2.23
CA TYR A 52 1.15 -2.69 0.79
C TYR A 52 -0.21 -2.40 0.16
N ASN A 53 -0.20 -2.12 -1.13
CA ASN A 53 -1.38 -1.85 -1.96
C ASN A 53 -2.29 -0.80 -1.34
N GLN A 54 -1.69 0.29 -0.86
CA GLN A 54 -2.41 1.45 -0.37
C GLN A 54 -2.64 2.46 -1.50
N PRO A 55 -3.74 3.21 -1.45
CA PRO A 55 -4.11 4.13 -2.53
C PRO A 55 -3.19 5.36 -2.60
N SER A 56 -2.43 5.64 -1.54
CA SER A 56 -1.45 6.72 -1.52
C SER A 56 -0.29 6.39 -0.59
N ARG A 57 0.82 7.10 -0.78
CA ARG A 57 1.98 7.05 0.12
C ARG A 57 1.57 7.34 1.58
N GLY A 58 0.73 8.36 1.79
CA GLY A 58 0.31 8.75 3.15
C GLY A 58 -0.52 7.68 3.86
N GLU A 59 -1.40 6.98 3.13
CA GLU A 59 -2.13 5.83 3.69
C GLU A 59 -1.19 4.67 4.01
N ALA A 60 -0.18 4.43 3.17
CA ALA A 60 0.85 3.44 3.44
C ALA A 60 1.63 3.73 4.73
N GLU A 61 2.18 4.93 4.83
CA GLU A 61 2.93 5.35 6.01
C GLU A 61 2.08 5.26 7.28
N ARG A 62 0.83 5.74 7.25
CA ARG A 62 -0.10 5.64 8.39
C ARG A 62 -0.41 4.21 8.78
N ALA A 63 -0.70 3.34 7.82
CA ALA A 63 -1.02 1.94 8.09
C ALA A 63 0.18 1.19 8.68
N ALA A 64 1.38 1.40 8.14
CA ALA A 64 2.62 0.82 8.66
C ALA A 64 2.93 1.30 10.08
N LEU A 65 2.80 2.61 10.34
CA LEU A 65 2.96 3.20 11.68
C LEU A 65 1.94 2.64 12.67
N ALA A 66 0.67 2.57 12.29
CA ALA A 66 -0.39 2.01 13.13
C ALA A 66 -0.11 0.55 13.50
N GLN A 67 0.36 -0.27 12.55
CA GLN A 67 0.76 -1.64 12.85
C GLN A 67 1.96 -1.68 13.80
N CYS A 68 3.01 -0.90 13.53
CA CYS A 68 4.21 -0.87 14.36
C CYS A 68 3.88 -0.45 15.80
N ASN A 69 3.09 0.61 15.97
CA ASN A 69 2.71 1.14 17.27
C ASN A 69 1.83 0.18 18.09
N ARG A 70 1.12 -0.76 17.45
CA ARG A 70 0.39 -1.82 18.16
C ARG A 70 1.33 -2.87 18.76
N VAL A 71 2.47 -3.12 18.11
CA VAL A 71 3.48 -4.09 18.55
C VAL A 71 4.47 -3.44 19.52
N ALA A 72 4.75 -2.16 19.36
CA ALA A 72 5.59 -1.40 20.26
C ALA A 72 4.95 -1.32 21.67
N SER A 73 5.67 -1.81 22.68
CA SER A 73 5.33 -1.51 24.08
C SER A 73 5.45 0.00 24.35
N ARG A 74 4.90 0.50 25.47
CA ARG A 74 4.72 1.94 25.79
C ARG A 74 5.97 2.86 25.74
N SER A 75 7.15 2.35 25.42
CA SER A 75 8.38 3.14 25.26
C SER A 75 8.71 3.39 23.79
N GLY A 76 8.75 4.66 23.37
CA GLY A 76 9.25 5.08 22.05
C GLY A 76 8.21 5.09 20.92
N GLN A 77 8.47 5.91 19.90
CA GLN A 77 7.60 6.05 18.72
C GLN A 77 8.16 5.23 17.56
N CYS A 78 7.27 4.56 16.80
CA CYS A 78 7.66 3.99 15.52
C CYS A 78 7.92 5.09 14.48
N GLU A 79 8.87 4.86 13.59
CA GLU A 79 9.20 5.77 12.49
C GLU A 79 9.13 5.04 11.15
N VAL A 80 8.72 5.74 10.11
CA VAL A 80 8.76 5.21 8.73
C VAL A 80 10.22 5.05 8.31
N ARG A 81 10.62 3.83 7.94
CA ARG A 81 11.96 3.50 7.46
C ARG A 81 12.04 3.40 5.94
N ALA A 82 10.94 3.05 5.30
CA ALA A 82 10.83 2.96 3.85
C ALA A 82 9.39 3.21 3.41
N TYR A 83 9.24 3.79 2.23
CA TYR A 83 8.00 3.83 1.46
C TYR A 83 8.35 3.51 0.00
N PHE A 84 7.40 2.95 -0.72
CA PHE A 84 7.63 2.43 -2.06
C PHE A 84 6.34 2.42 -2.87
N ASP A 85 6.47 2.50 -4.20
CA ASP A 85 5.38 2.40 -5.17
C ASP A 85 5.77 1.35 -6.22
N ARG A 86 4.85 0.43 -6.55
CA ARG A 86 5.05 -0.61 -7.59
C ARG A 86 6.42 -1.33 -7.49
N SER A 87 6.82 -1.64 -6.27
CA SER A 87 8.14 -2.21 -5.96
C SER A 87 8.11 -2.97 -4.63
N CYS A 88 9.27 -3.44 -4.18
CA CYS A 88 9.44 -4.15 -2.93
C CYS A 88 10.30 -3.35 -1.95
N ALA A 89 10.04 -3.53 -0.66
CA ALA A 89 10.88 -3.05 0.41
C ALA A 89 11.23 -4.16 1.40
N ALA A 90 12.37 -4.01 2.08
CA ALA A 90 12.79 -4.89 3.16
C ALA A 90 13.39 -4.07 4.31
N LEU A 91 13.38 -4.66 5.50
CA LEU A 91 14.03 -4.16 6.70
C LEU A 91 14.89 -5.27 7.28
N ALA A 92 16.13 -4.93 7.61
CA ALA A 92 17.02 -5.76 8.39
C ALA A 92 17.37 -5.05 9.71
N THR A 93 17.55 -5.81 10.78
CA THR A 93 17.92 -5.31 12.11
C THR A 93 19.08 -6.09 12.70
N GLY A 94 19.92 -5.41 13.46
CA GLY A 94 20.94 -5.97 14.34
C GLY A 94 20.42 -6.12 15.77
N ASN A 95 21.25 -6.71 16.64
CA ASN A 95 20.88 -6.97 18.03
C ASN A 95 20.97 -5.73 18.93
N PHE A 96 21.76 -4.71 18.57
CA PHE A 96 22.06 -3.55 19.41
C PHE A 96 21.34 -2.28 18.95
N GLY A 97 20.40 -2.41 18.01
CA GLY A 97 19.59 -1.31 17.50
C GLY A 97 20.01 -0.83 16.12
N GLU A 98 21.00 -1.45 15.49
CA GLU A 98 21.31 -1.27 14.08
C GLU A 98 20.12 -1.67 13.23
N TRP A 99 19.88 -0.94 12.16
CA TRP A 99 18.85 -1.28 11.19
C TRP A 99 19.22 -0.75 9.82
N GLY A 100 18.64 -1.37 8.80
CA GLY A 100 18.75 -0.92 7.43
C GLY A 100 17.47 -1.26 6.68
N ALA A 101 17.03 -0.33 5.85
CA ALA A 101 15.88 -0.54 4.97
C ALA A 101 16.34 -0.42 3.51
N GLY A 102 15.68 -1.17 2.63
CA GLY A 102 15.99 -1.18 1.20
C GLY A 102 14.71 -1.19 0.40
N VAL A 103 14.66 -0.38 -0.67
CA VAL A 103 13.58 -0.38 -1.66
C VAL A 103 14.19 -0.74 -3.01
N ALA A 104 13.59 -1.69 -3.71
CA ALA A 104 14.04 -2.08 -5.03
C ALA A 104 12.90 -2.70 -5.85
N PRO A 105 13.03 -2.79 -7.18
CA PRO A 105 12.02 -3.45 -8.00
C PRO A 105 11.72 -4.87 -7.54
N THR A 106 12.73 -5.65 -7.14
CA THR A 106 12.58 -7.05 -6.70
C THR A 106 12.83 -7.21 -5.21
N GLU A 107 12.18 -8.22 -4.61
CA GLU A 107 12.37 -8.58 -3.19
C GLU A 107 13.85 -8.86 -2.86
N ALA A 108 14.53 -9.64 -3.70
CA ALA A 108 15.94 -10.00 -3.47
C ALA A 108 16.86 -8.77 -3.45
N ALA A 109 16.63 -7.80 -4.35
CA ALA A 109 17.40 -6.57 -4.37
C ALA A 109 17.08 -5.66 -3.17
N ALA A 110 15.82 -5.64 -2.72
CA ALA A 110 15.41 -4.89 -1.53
C ALA A 110 16.07 -5.47 -0.27
N ILE A 111 16.09 -6.80 -0.13
CA ILE A 111 16.79 -7.51 0.95
C ILE A 111 18.28 -7.17 0.94
N LYS A 112 18.95 -7.30 -0.21
CA LYS A 112 20.38 -7.00 -0.33
C LYS A 112 20.69 -5.57 0.11
N THR A 113 19.85 -4.63 -0.28
CA THR A 113 19.99 -3.21 0.09
C THR A 113 19.77 -3.01 1.59
N ALA A 114 18.74 -3.62 2.17
CA ALA A 114 18.43 -3.53 3.60
C ALA A 114 19.56 -4.09 4.48
N VAL A 115 20.07 -5.29 4.13
CA VAL A 115 21.18 -5.94 4.84
C VAL A 115 22.46 -5.11 4.70
N GLY A 116 22.83 -4.70 3.48
CA GLY A 116 24.05 -3.90 3.27
C GLY A 116 24.02 -2.55 4.00
N THR A 117 22.84 -1.93 4.11
CA THR A 117 22.66 -0.70 4.90
C THR A 117 22.82 -0.98 6.39
N CYS A 118 22.23 -2.07 6.89
CA CYS A 118 22.35 -2.45 8.30
C CYS A 118 23.79 -2.80 8.68
N GLU A 119 24.50 -3.56 7.84
CA GLU A 119 25.88 -3.97 8.07
C GLU A 119 26.89 -2.82 7.95
N SER A 120 26.54 -1.73 7.26
CA SER A 120 27.40 -0.54 7.16
C SER A 120 27.73 0.11 8.51
N TYR A 121 26.96 -0.22 9.55
CA TYR A 121 27.16 0.25 10.92
C TYR A 121 28.10 -0.65 11.74
N LEU A 122 28.84 -1.58 11.10
CA LEU A 122 29.81 -2.50 11.72
C LEU A 122 29.23 -3.30 12.90
N PRO A 123 28.14 -4.06 12.69
CA PRO A 123 27.48 -4.77 13.77
C PRO A 123 28.38 -5.91 14.28
N THR A 124 28.34 -6.18 15.59
CA THR A 124 29.04 -7.32 16.19
C THR A 124 28.45 -8.68 15.78
N GLU A 125 27.27 -8.68 15.19
CA GLU A 125 26.55 -9.85 14.67
C GLU A 125 25.89 -9.54 13.32
N PRO A 126 25.65 -10.56 12.46
CA PRO A 126 25.03 -10.33 11.15
C PRO A 126 23.62 -9.79 11.28
N CYS A 127 23.30 -8.77 10.48
CA CYS A 127 21.95 -8.21 10.41
C CYS A 127 20.96 -9.25 9.87
N LYS A 128 19.78 -9.32 10.50
CA LYS A 128 18.73 -10.28 10.14
C LYS A 128 17.58 -9.56 9.45
N VAL A 129 17.10 -10.11 8.34
CA VAL A 129 15.91 -9.61 7.66
C VAL A 129 14.68 -9.84 8.55
N THR A 130 14.02 -8.76 8.95
CA THR A 130 12.84 -8.81 9.83
C THR A 130 11.54 -8.77 9.04
N VAL A 131 11.50 -7.98 7.97
CA VAL A 131 10.33 -7.89 7.08
C VAL A 131 10.76 -7.68 5.64
N LYS A 132 9.98 -8.24 4.74
CA LYS A 132 10.01 -8.02 3.30
C LYS A 132 8.58 -7.93 2.79
N VAL A 133 8.31 -6.99 1.91
CA VAL A 133 6.96 -6.72 1.40
C VAL A 133 7.05 -6.14 -0.01
N CYS A 134 6.12 -6.54 -0.88
CA CYS A 134 6.00 -6.01 -2.23
C CYS A 134 4.58 -5.46 -2.44
N SER A 135 4.48 -4.43 -3.28
CA SER A 135 3.21 -3.90 -3.77
C SER A 135 3.03 -4.25 -5.24
N THR A 136 1.77 -4.32 -5.66
CA THR A 136 1.38 -4.57 -7.05
C THR A 136 2.09 -3.60 -7.98
N ARG A 137 2.61 -4.13 -9.08
CA ARG A 137 3.24 -3.37 -10.17
C ARG A 137 2.24 -2.98 -11.23
#